data_AF-A0A9Q1EBW2-F1
#
_entry.id   AF-A0A9Q1EBW2-F1
#
_cell.length_a   1.000
_cell.length_b   1.000
_cell.length_c   1.000
_cell.angle_alpha   90.00
_cell.angle_beta   90.00
_cell.angle_gamma   90.00
#
_symmetry.space_group_name_H-M   'P 1'
#
loop_
_entity.id
_entity.type
_entity.pdbx_description
1 polymer ?
#
loop_
_entity_poly.entity_id
_entity_poly.type
_entity_poly.pdbx_seq_one_letter_code
_entity_poly.pdbx_strand_id
1 'polypeptide(L)'
;MDKFLEIAPHSLAIVLSRAGTEDSPTVTETLQHHHTGYEIFADFKAANMQHFWNKKVTDAISETFFLGWIDEHVLLIQGKEDHLEVLREGWMRRSLKPPRGFEIKCLGKL
;
A
#
# COMPACT_ATOMS: atom_id res chain seq x y z
N MET A 1 14.25 28.02 14.05
CA MET A 1 14.44 26.70 13.43
C MET A 1 13.27 25.84 13.86
N ASP A 2 12.19 25.87 13.09
CA ASP A 2 11.06 24.99 13.30
C ASP A 2 11.54 23.55 13.14
N LYS A 3 11.58 22.82 14.25
CA LYS A 3 11.77 21.37 14.21
C LYS A 3 10.46 20.82 13.68
N PHE A 4 10.43 20.54 12.38
CA PHE A 4 9.37 19.74 11.80
C PHE A 4 9.35 18.40 12.56
N LEU A 5 8.21 18.08 13.16
CA LEU A 5 8.01 16.79 13.81
C LEU A 5 7.81 15.77 12.70
N GLU A 6 8.86 15.04 12.36
CA GLU A 6 8.77 13.89 11.47
C GLU A 6 8.09 12.75 12.23
N ILE A 7 6.79 12.54 11.96
CA ILE A 7 5.95 11.59 12.71
C ILE A 7 6.39 10.14 12.43
N ALA A 8 6.89 9.87 11.23
CA ALA A 8 7.35 8.55 10.82
C ALA A 8 8.52 8.64 9.84
N PRO A 9 9.78 8.57 10.31
CA PRO A 9 10.92 8.65 9.43
C PRO A 9 11.03 7.45 8.51
N HIS A 10 11.46 7.72 7.29
CA HIS A 10 11.52 6.75 6.20
C HIS A 10 10.20 6.01 6.00
N SER A 11 9.12 6.78 5.95
CA SER A 11 7.78 6.26 5.67
C SER A 11 7.27 6.69 4.29
N LEU A 12 6.30 5.91 3.80
CA LEU A 12 5.60 6.15 2.57
C LEU A 12 4.10 5.95 2.82
N ALA A 13 3.33 6.96 2.47
CA ALA A 13 1.87 6.90 2.46
C ALA A 13 1.39 6.47 1.07
N ILE A 14 0.60 5.41 1.03
CA ILE A 14 -0.06 4.91 -0.18
C ILE A 14 -1.55 5.21 -0.03
N VAL A 15 -2.06 6.13 -0.85
CA VAL A 15 -3.49 6.45 -0.87
C VAL A 15 -4.21 5.45 -1.75
N LEU A 16 -5.16 4.76 -1.15
CA LEU A 16 -5.98 3.72 -1.74
C LEU A 16 -7.44 4.18 -1.80
N SER A 17 -8.14 3.82 -2.87
CA SER A 17 -9.61 3.88 -2.92
C SER A 17 -10.17 2.50 -3.18
N ARG A 18 -11.34 2.17 -2.65
CA ARG A 18 -12.04 0.93 -3.00
C ARG A 18 -12.36 0.92 -4.50
N ALA A 19 -11.98 -0.16 -5.19
CA ALA A 19 -12.42 -0.42 -6.55
C ALA A 19 -13.88 -0.87 -6.47
N GLY A 20 -14.80 -0.11 -7.04
CA GLY A 20 -16.24 -0.40 -6.94
C GLY A 20 -16.57 -1.79 -7.51
N THR A 21 -17.10 -2.67 -6.67
CA THR A 21 -17.92 -3.80 -7.11
C THR A 21 -19.37 -3.44 -6.81
N GLU A 22 -19.99 -2.66 -7.69
CA GLU A 22 -21.44 -2.66 -7.83
C GLU A 22 -21.80 -3.84 -8.75
N ASP A 23 -22.03 -5.04 -8.19
CA ASP A 23 -23.17 -5.88 -8.59
C ASP A 23 -23.35 -7.13 -7.70
N SER A 24 -24.63 -7.38 -7.39
CA SER A 24 -25.25 -8.53 -6.72
C SER A 24 -25.36 -8.56 -5.17
N PRO A 25 -26.59 -8.39 -4.61
CA PRO A 25 -26.91 -8.73 -3.24
C PRO A 25 -27.17 -10.24 -3.18
N THR A 26 -26.13 -11.07 -3.16
CA THR A 26 -26.29 -12.45 -2.67
C THR A 26 -26.27 -12.41 -1.15
N VAL A 27 -27.35 -12.92 -0.56
CA VAL A 27 -27.66 -13.07 0.86
C VAL A 27 -26.52 -13.77 1.62
N THR A 28 -25.46 -13.02 1.91
CA THR A 28 -24.41 -13.27 2.90
C THR A 28 -23.98 -11.93 3.51
N GLU A 29 -24.96 -11.09 3.85
CA GLU A 29 -24.80 -9.91 4.71
C GLU A 29 -24.48 -10.30 6.17
N THR A 30 -23.39 -11.03 6.40
CA THR A 30 -22.93 -11.35 7.77
C THR A 30 -21.45 -11.17 8.03
N LEU A 31 -20.63 -10.77 7.07
CA LEU A 31 -19.26 -10.34 7.34
C LEU A 31 -18.87 -9.27 6.32
N GLN A 32 -19.25 -8.01 6.54
CA GLN A 32 -18.47 -6.90 6.01
C GLN A 32 -17.04 -7.14 6.50
N HIS A 33 -16.19 -7.75 5.66
CA HIS A 33 -14.79 -7.96 5.97
C HIS A 33 -14.16 -6.57 6.02
N HIS A 34 -14.23 -5.95 7.19
CA HIS A 34 -13.28 -4.93 7.60
C HIS A 34 -11.92 -5.63 7.55
N HIS A 35 -11.33 -5.71 6.35
CA HIS A 35 -9.95 -6.13 6.23
C HIS A 35 -9.16 -5.21 7.13
N THR A 36 -8.50 -5.80 8.11
CA THR A 36 -7.60 -5.08 8.98
C THR A 36 -6.52 -4.43 8.12
N GLY A 37 -6.02 -3.27 8.53
CA GLY A 37 -4.97 -2.56 7.78
C GLY A 37 -3.76 -3.44 7.44
N TYR A 38 -3.48 -4.42 8.30
CA TYR A 38 -2.44 -5.41 8.09
C TYR A 38 -2.75 -6.40 6.95
N GLU A 39 -4.01 -6.82 6.77
CA GLU A 39 -4.39 -7.67 5.64
C GLU A 39 -4.25 -6.92 4.31
N ILE A 40 -4.62 -5.63 4.28
CA ILE A 40 -4.41 -4.77 3.11
C ILE A 40 -2.91 -4.68 2.77
N PHE A 41 -2.06 -4.56 3.79
CA PHE A 41 -0.62 -4.59 3.61
C PHE A 41 -0.11 -5.95 3.09
N ALA A 42 -0.60 -7.06 3.64
CA ALA A 42 -0.22 -8.40 3.20
C ALA A 42 -0.62 -8.65 1.74
N ASP A 43 -1.83 -8.25 1.36
CA ASP A 43 -2.31 -8.31 -0.03
C ASP A 43 -1.46 -7.44 -0.96
N PHE A 44 -1.11 -6.23 -0.52
CA PHE A 44 -0.23 -5.35 -1.27
C PHE A 44 1.14 -5.97 -1.50
N LYS A 45 1.75 -6.60 -0.47
CA LYS A 45 3.01 -7.35 -0.63
C LYS A 45 2.83 -8.49 -1.61
N ALA A 46 1.81 -9.33 -1.43
CA ALA A 46 1.55 -10.47 -2.29
C ALA A 46 1.39 -10.07 -3.76
N ALA A 47 0.60 -9.03 -4.05
CA ALA A 47 0.35 -8.55 -5.41
C ALA A 47 1.64 -8.07 -6.12
N ASN A 48 2.59 -7.51 -5.38
CA ASN A 48 3.84 -7.00 -5.95
C ASN A 48 5.00 -8.02 -5.90
N MET A 49 4.89 -9.08 -5.08
CA MET A 49 5.89 -10.15 -4.99
C MET A 49 5.67 -11.28 -6.00
N GLN A 50 4.46 -11.42 -6.56
CA GLN A 50 4.16 -12.45 -7.58
C GLN A 50 4.86 -12.23 -8.93
N HIS A 51 5.36 -11.02 -9.19
CA HIS A 51 5.86 -10.59 -10.49
C HIS A 51 7.37 -10.34 -10.48
N PHE A 52 8.14 -11.40 -10.75
CA PHE A 52 9.61 -11.40 -10.72
C PHE A 52 10.32 -10.57 -11.80
N TRP A 53 9.58 -9.92 -12.71
CA TRP A 53 10.17 -9.11 -13.79
C TRP A 53 10.79 -7.80 -13.28
N ASN A 54 10.42 -7.35 -12.08
CA ASN A 54 11.02 -6.19 -11.44
C ASN A 54 11.58 -6.54 -10.05
N LYS A 55 12.73 -7.24 -10.04
CA LYS A 55 13.41 -7.66 -8.81
C LYS A 55 13.61 -6.52 -7.82
N LYS A 56 13.97 -5.32 -8.29
CA LYS A 56 14.16 -4.15 -7.42
C LYS A 56 12.88 -3.82 -6.64
N VAL A 57 11.73 -3.78 -7.32
CA VAL A 57 10.43 -3.53 -6.66
C VAL A 57 10.07 -4.68 -5.73
N THR A 58 10.29 -5.93 -6.13
CA THR A 58 10.04 -7.10 -5.27
C THR A 58 10.88 -7.04 -3.99
N ASP A 59 12.18 -6.76 -4.09
CA ASP A 59 13.10 -6.63 -2.96
C ASP A 59 12.72 -5.45 -2.06
N ALA A 60 12.37 -4.30 -2.67
CA ALA A 60 11.90 -3.13 -1.94
C ALA A 60 10.61 -3.42 -1.14
N ILE A 61 9.64 -4.10 -1.77
CA ILE A 61 8.39 -4.50 -1.12
C ILE A 61 8.63 -5.49 0.03
N SER A 62 9.50 -6.50 -0.16
CA SER A 62 9.77 -7.48 0.90
C SER A 62 10.35 -6.83 2.15
N GLU A 63 11.15 -5.79 1.98
CA GLU A 63 11.86 -5.05 3.03
C GLU A 63 11.04 -3.89 3.62
N THR A 64 9.76 -3.76 3.25
CA THR A 64 8.85 -2.80 3.87
C THR A 64 8.06 -3.41 5.04
N PHE A 65 7.67 -2.55 5.97
CA PHE A 65 6.94 -2.86 7.19
C PHE A 65 5.65 -2.05 7.28
N PHE A 66 4.60 -2.64 7.86
CA PHE A 66 3.35 -1.95 8.14
C PHE A 66 3.52 -0.98 9.31
N LEU A 67 3.13 0.28 9.11
CA LEU A 67 3.06 1.28 10.18
C LEU A 67 1.63 1.55 10.63
N GLY A 68 0.68 1.52 9.71
CA GLY A 68 -0.70 1.85 10.05
C GLY A 68 -1.64 1.93 8.85
N TRP A 69 -2.92 2.02 9.19
CA TRP A 69 -4.01 2.17 8.25
C TRP A 69 -4.90 3.30 8.75
N ILE A 70 -4.92 4.41 8.02
CA ILE A 70 -5.57 5.66 8.42
C ILE A 70 -6.82 5.87 7.57
N ASP A 71 -7.93 6.18 8.25
CA ASP A 71 -9.23 6.54 7.68
C ASP A 71 -9.77 5.57 6.64
N GLU A 72 -9.32 4.31 6.64
CA GLU A 72 -9.67 3.33 5.60
C GLU A 72 -9.21 3.67 4.17
N HIS A 73 -8.23 4.57 4.03
CA HIS A 73 -7.74 5.01 2.72
C HIS A 73 -6.23 5.10 2.62
N VAL A 74 -5.50 5.27 3.73
CA VAL A 74 -4.05 5.50 3.67
C VAL A 74 -3.30 4.36 4.34
N LEU A 75 -2.58 3.59 3.52
CA LEU A 75 -1.66 2.56 3.99
C LEU A 75 -0.30 3.20 4.24
N LEU A 76 0.12 3.23 5.50
CA LEU A 76 1.44 3.68 5.90
C LEU A 76 2.39 2.51 5.98
N ILE A 77 3.50 2.63 5.27
CA ILE A 77 4.60 1.66 5.32
C ILE A 77 5.92 2.34 5.66
N GLN A 78 6.82 1.60 6.31
CA GLN A 78 8.20 1.99 6.57
C GLN A 78 9.15 1.16 5.72
N GLY A 79 10.29 1.72 5.36
CA GLY A 79 11.36 1.00 4.69
C GLY A 79 12.65 1.83 4.65
N LYS A 80 13.71 1.28 4.06
CA LYS A 80 14.92 2.06 3.78
C LYS A 80 14.65 3.09 2.68
N GLU A 81 15.33 4.23 2.70
CA GLU A 81 15.10 5.31 1.72
C GLU A 81 15.26 4.84 0.27
N ASP A 82 16.30 4.06 -0.02
CA ASP A 82 16.53 3.48 -1.35
C ASP A 82 15.37 2.58 -1.81
N HIS A 83 14.80 1.78 -0.89
CA HIS A 83 13.66 0.92 -1.19
C HIS A 83 12.41 1.74 -1.44
N LEU A 84 12.16 2.78 -0.64
CA LEU A 84 11.02 3.66 -0.85
C LEU A 84 11.10 4.41 -2.17
N GLU A 85 12.30 4.81 -2.60
CA GLU A 85 12.50 5.44 -3.90
C GLU A 85 12.18 4.47 -5.05
N VAL A 86 12.61 3.21 -4.94
CA VAL A 86 12.23 2.16 -5.90
C VAL A 86 10.72 1.97 -5.96
N LEU A 87 10.00 2.05 -4.84
CA LEU A 87 8.53 2.01 -4.85
C LEU A 87 7.94 3.24 -5.55
N ARG A 88 8.47 4.45 -5.32
CA ARG A 88 8.00 5.65 -6.04
C ARG A 88 8.20 5.54 -7.54
N GLU A 89 9.38 5.12 -7.96
CA GLU A 89 9.68 4.86 -9.38
C GLU A 89 8.76 3.80 -9.97
N GLY A 90 8.52 2.71 -9.23
CA GLY A 90 7.60 1.65 -9.65
C GLY A 90 6.17 2.15 -9.83
N TRP A 91 5.73 3.11 -9.02
CA TRP A 91 4.42 3.74 -9.17
C TRP A 91 4.37 4.65 -10.39
N MET A 92 5.38 5.51 -10.58
CA MET A 92 5.48 6.38 -11.77
C MET A 92 5.49 5.58 -13.07
N ARG A 93 6.14 4.41 -13.07
CA ARG A 93 6.20 3.47 -14.20
C ARG A 93 4.98 2.56 -14.32
N ARG A 94 3.97 2.72 -13.47
CA ARG A 94 2.75 1.87 -13.42
C ARG A 94 3.05 0.37 -13.23
N SER A 95 4.18 0.03 -12.60
CA SER A 95 4.54 -1.37 -12.29
C SER A 95 4.02 -1.83 -10.93
N LEU A 96 3.68 -0.89 -10.04
CA LEU A 96 3.09 -1.18 -8.73
C LEU A 96 1.63 -1.62 -8.86
N LYS A 97 1.28 -2.71 -8.18
CA LYS A 97 -0.05 -3.27 -8.14
C LYS A 97 -0.77 -2.87 -6.85
N PRO A 98 -2.06 -2.49 -6.93
CA PRO A 98 -2.84 -2.24 -5.73
C PRO A 98 -3.14 -3.55 -4.98
N PRO A 99 -3.44 -3.49 -3.67
CA PRO A 99 -4.03 -4.61 -2.95
C PRO A 99 -5.43 -4.95 -3.52
N ARG A 100 -5.91 -6.16 -3.22
CA ARG A 100 -7.17 -6.67 -3.77
C ARG A 100 -8.35 -5.78 -3.39
N GLY A 101 -9.16 -5.39 -4.36
CA GLY A 101 -10.34 -4.54 -4.14
C GLY A 101 -10.02 -3.05 -3.95
N PHE A 102 -8.79 -2.63 -4.20
CA PHE A 102 -8.38 -1.23 -4.15
C PHE A 102 -7.74 -0.76 -5.46
N GLU A 103 -7.65 0.56 -5.59
CA GLU A 103 -6.82 1.25 -6.58
C GLU A 103 -5.85 2.18 -5.84
N ILE A 104 -4.59 2.22 -6.29
CA ILE A 104 -3.63 3.21 -5.81
C ILE A 104 -3.95 4.54 -6.51
N LYS A 105 -4.18 5.61 -5.75
CA LYS A 105 -4.41 6.96 -6.28
C LYS A 105 -3.13 7.78 -6.30
N CYS A 106 -2.36 7.75 -5.22
CA CYS A 106 -1.06 8.41 -5.15
C CYS A 106 -0.18 7.82 -4.05
N LEU A 107 1.11 8.14 -4.12
CA LEU A 107 2.13 7.85 -3.12
C LEU A 107 2.70 9.18 -2.61
N GLY A 108 2.95 9.29 -1.30
CA GLY A 108 3.55 10.48 -0.68
C GLY A 108 4.58 10.13 0.39
N LYS A 109 5.65 10.94 0.51
CA LYS A 109 6.56 10.90 1.67
C LYS A 109 5.91 11.68 2.82
N LEU A 110 6.05 11.19 4.04
CA LEU A 110 5.68 11.90 5.26
C LEU A 110 6.92 12.35 6.02
#